data_AF-A0A1I7N9T1-F1
#
_entry.id   AF-A0A1I7N9T1-F1
#
_cell.length_a   1.000
_cell.length_b   1.000
_cell.length_c   1.000
_cell.angle_alpha   90.00
_cell.angle_beta   90.00
_cell.angle_gamma   90.00
#
_symmetry.space_group_name_H-M   'P 1'
#
loop_
_entity.id
_entity.type
_entity.pdbx_description
1 polymer ?
#
loop_
_entity_poly.entity_id
_entity_poly.type
_entity_poly.pdbx_seq_one_letter_code
_entity_poly.pdbx_strand_id
1 'polypeptide(L)'
;MFGIGLGGFVDGFTRGMGLREEMKDREQNRLDRAEDRKWRAEDRAFQQEERAFARSERQRQLGQRNRIEAIQSDARQEFAQGVEAGTYKESEFDKFWVEYAMPRLQGEYIMQGDIDSAKALADWSTSTNSTRGRNLFATALAHYQSGNHAKALEIASEAANLPGYGPGMDFRVEELTTKKGDHVGWAAVYTDADGNEFQQEMDDEDVGTFISGLLNPQATFEAERAAAAKAAERQTELETYESKKEIDQRYSTTNDRSRADAIKALRDQYKPDPFDDSKVSFDAMPREEQERLIAQELSLQQGGSSQMAPTPRVIVDNQTGQRVQPSSASSGQPAPGLGQSPKPSQTENPAVGISPRPNAVINGVEDPSLPAPPSAAEAVDMAAREMVNGGDPQAIARQLQAMGVPQSKWPESVTRPLTQSGR
;
A
#
# COMPACT_ATOMS: atom_id res chain seq x y z
N MET A 1 2.35 68.41 -68.36
CA MET A 1 1.71 67.60 -67.29
C MET A 1 1.65 66.15 -67.76
N PHE A 2 2.70 65.38 -67.51
CA PHE A 2 2.76 63.93 -67.70
C PHE A 2 3.85 63.38 -66.77
N GLY A 3 3.44 62.87 -65.61
CA GLY A 3 4.30 62.18 -64.66
C GLY A 3 3.54 60.94 -64.20
N ILE A 4 3.60 59.88 -64.99
CA ILE A 4 2.96 58.60 -64.70
C ILE A 4 3.99 57.51 -64.92
N GLY A 5 4.19 56.67 -63.90
CA GLY A 5 4.36 55.25 -64.14
C GLY A 5 5.73 54.61 -63.90
N LEU A 6 6.44 54.91 -62.81
CA LEU A 6 7.47 53.96 -62.29
C LEU A 6 7.38 53.72 -60.76
N GLY A 7 6.70 54.59 -60.01
CA GLY A 7 6.48 54.39 -58.56
C GLY A 7 5.50 53.26 -58.20
N GLY A 8 4.55 52.91 -59.09
CA GLY A 8 3.55 51.88 -58.83
C GLY A 8 4.07 50.44 -58.90
N PHE A 9 5.23 50.20 -59.54
CA PHE A 9 5.78 48.86 -59.70
C PHE A 9 6.58 48.40 -58.47
N VAL A 10 7.29 49.32 -57.81
CA VAL A 10 8.02 49.02 -56.56
C VAL A 10 7.03 48.85 -55.40
N ASP A 11 6.01 49.70 -55.32
CA ASP A 11 4.98 49.62 -54.28
C ASP A 11 4.10 48.35 -54.41
N GLY A 12 3.83 47.91 -55.64
CA GLY A 12 3.15 46.63 -55.91
C GLY A 12 3.98 45.39 -55.54
N PHE A 13 5.31 45.45 -55.68
CA PHE A 13 6.21 44.34 -55.34
C PHE A 13 6.34 44.15 -53.83
N THR A 14 6.52 45.24 -53.07
CA THR A 14 6.62 45.19 -51.60
C THR A 14 5.29 44.72 -50.98
N ARG A 15 4.16 45.19 -51.52
CA ARG A 15 2.82 44.73 -51.11
C ARG A 15 2.55 43.27 -51.49
N GLY A 16 3.09 42.80 -52.62
CA GLY A 16 3.03 41.41 -53.05
C GLY A 16 3.85 40.44 -52.18
N MET A 17 4.99 40.89 -51.65
CA MET A 17 5.78 40.08 -50.70
C MET A 17 5.09 39.98 -49.32
N GLY A 18 4.56 41.08 -48.79
CA GLY A 18 3.79 41.04 -47.53
C GLY A 18 2.54 40.15 -47.61
N LEU A 19 1.81 40.17 -48.73
CA LEU A 19 0.68 39.26 -48.97
C LEU A 19 1.08 37.77 -49.04
N ARG A 20 2.30 37.46 -49.50
CA ARG A 20 2.80 36.08 -49.53
C ARG A 20 3.20 35.59 -48.13
N GLU A 21 3.80 36.45 -47.31
CA GLU A 21 4.10 36.13 -45.91
C GLU A 21 2.79 35.93 -45.12
N GLU A 22 1.81 36.82 -45.26
CA GLU A 22 0.50 36.63 -44.63
C GLU A 22 -0.21 35.35 -45.10
N MET A 23 -0.09 34.98 -46.38
CA MET A 23 -0.66 33.72 -46.88
C MET A 23 0.04 32.50 -46.27
N LYS A 24 1.37 32.52 -46.14
CA LYS A 24 2.14 31.46 -45.47
C LYS A 24 1.79 31.34 -43.99
N ASP A 25 1.68 32.46 -43.28
CA ASP A 25 1.31 32.47 -41.87
C ASP A 25 -0.12 31.94 -41.66
N ARG A 26 -1.06 32.28 -42.55
CA ARG A 26 -2.43 31.74 -42.50
C ARG A 26 -2.47 30.25 -42.82
N GLU A 27 -1.62 29.77 -43.72
CA GLU A 27 -1.49 28.35 -44.05
C GLU A 27 -0.90 27.57 -42.88
N GLN A 28 0.19 28.07 -42.29
CA GLN A 28 0.82 27.46 -41.12
C GLN A 28 -0.11 27.42 -39.91
N ASN A 29 -0.78 28.54 -39.60
CA ASN A 29 -1.79 28.57 -38.54
C ASN A 29 -2.97 27.60 -38.79
N ARG A 30 -3.31 27.29 -40.05
CA ARG A 30 -4.35 26.31 -40.37
C ARG A 30 -3.85 24.88 -40.15
N LEU A 31 -2.59 24.60 -40.48
CA LEU A 31 -1.93 23.33 -40.23
C LEU A 31 -1.81 23.06 -38.73
N ASP A 32 -1.29 24.02 -37.96
CA ASP A 32 -1.14 23.90 -36.51
C ASP A 32 -2.50 23.64 -35.83
N ARG A 33 -3.55 24.37 -36.22
CA ARG A 33 -4.92 24.11 -35.71
C ARG A 33 -5.49 22.77 -36.15
N ALA A 34 -5.05 22.22 -37.28
CA ALA A 34 -5.47 20.89 -37.72
C ALA A 34 -4.75 19.81 -36.90
N GLU A 35 -3.46 19.99 -36.63
CA GLU A 35 -2.66 19.09 -35.78
C GLU A 35 -3.16 19.11 -34.33
N ASP A 36 -3.40 20.29 -33.75
CA ASP A 36 -4.00 20.45 -32.42
C ASP A 36 -5.34 19.71 -32.30
N ARG A 37 -6.18 19.78 -33.34
CA ARG A 37 -7.48 19.09 -33.36
C ARG A 37 -7.32 17.57 -33.43
N LYS A 38 -6.31 17.08 -34.17
CA LYS A 38 -5.98 15.66 -34.21
C LYS A 38 -5.46 15.18 -32.87
N TRP A 39 -4.48 15.88 -32.29
CA TRP A 39 -3.92 15.55 -30.99
C TRP A 39 -4.99 15.53 -29.88
N ARG A 40 -5.86 16.54 -29.80
CA ARG A 40 -6.98 16.54 -28.83
C ARG A 40 -8.04 15.47 -29.13
N ALA A 41 -8.16 15.00 -30.36
CA ALA A 41 -9.06 13.89 -30.69
C ALA A 41 -8.45 12.55 -30.26
N GLU A 42 -7.15 12.35 -30.49
CA GLU A 42 -6.38 11.18 -30.08
C GLU A 42 -6.30 11.07 -28.56
N ASP A 43 -5.98 12.16 -27.85
CA ASP A 43 -5.96 12.21 -26.38
C ASP A 43 -7.34 11.86 -25.78
N ARG A 44 -8.43 12.41 -26.33
CA ARG A 44 -9.79 12.03 -25.89
C ARG A 44 -10.14 10.58 -26.20
N ALA A 45 -9.63 10.01 -27.28
CA ALA A 45 -9.84 8.60 -27.61
C ALA A 45 -9.08 7.70 -26.63
N PHE A 46 -7.82 8.03 -26.35
CA PHE A 46 -6.99 7.34 -25.37
C PHE A 46 -7.61 7.37 -23.97
N GLN A 47 -8.03 8.54 -23.48
CA GLN A 47 -8.71 8.66 -22.19
C GLN A 47 -10.04 7.88 -22.14
N GLN A 48 -10.77 7.79 -23.25
CA GLN A 48 -11.99 6.98 -23.30
C GLN A 48 -11.70 5.49 -23.23
N GLU A 49 -10.66 5.03 -23.91
CA GLU A 49 -10.21 3.64 -23.88
C GLU A 49 -9.69 3.26 -22.49
N GLU A 50 -8.88 4.11 -21.86
CA GLU A 50 -8.39 3.92 -20.49
C GLU A 50 -9.56 3.85 -19.48
N ARG A 51 -10.53 4.76 -19.58
CA ARG A 51 -11.74 4.70 -18.74
C ARG A 51 -12.57 3.44 -19.01
N ALA A 52 -12.67 3.00 -20.26
CA ALA A 52 -13.39 1.78 -20.60
C ALA A 52 -12.70 0.54 -20.02
N PHE A 53 -11.37 0.47 -20.13
CA PHE A 53 -10.55 -0.56 -19.52
C PHE A 53 -10.69 -0.56 -17.99
N ALA A 54 -10.54 0.60 -17.34
CA ALA A 54 -10.69 0.74 -15.89
C ALA A 54 -12.12 0.38 -15.40
N ARG A 55 -13.15 0.63 -16.20
CA ARG A 55 -14.52 0.15 -15.90
C ARG A 55 -14.62 -1.37 -16.04
N SER A 56 -14.07 -1.94 -17.09
CA SER A 56 -14.06 -3.39 -17.33
C SER A 56 -13.34 -4.14 -16.19
N GLU A 57 -12.16 -3.66 -15.79
CA GLU A 57 -11.41 -4.27 -14.67
C GLU A 57 -12.16 -4.14 -13.35
N ARG A 58 -12.73 -2.96 -13.03
CA ARG A 58 -13.59 -2.83 -11.84
C ARG A 58 -14.78 -3.78 -11.88
N GLN A 59 -15.43 -3.93 -13.03
CA GLN A 59 -16.56 -4.85 -13.17
C GLN A 59 -16.15 -6.31 -12.99
N ARG A 60 -14.96 -6.70 -13.49
CA ARG A 60 -14.38 -8.01 -13.25
C ARG A 60 -14.12 -8.24 -11.76
N GLN A 61 -13.47 -7.29 -11.09
CA GLN A 61 -13.18 -7.36 -9.65
C GLN A 61 -14.45 -7.42 -8.80
N LEU A 62 -15.47 -6.61 -9.11
CA LEU A 62 -16.77 -6.67 -8.45
C LEU A 62 -17.44 -8.03 -8.67
N GLY A 63 -17.41 -8.56 -9.90
CA GLY A 63 -17.94 -9.89 -10.19
C GLY A 63 -17.24 -11.00 -9.40
N GLN A 64 -15.93 -10.89 -9.19
CA GLN A 64 -15.14 -11.81 -8.37
C GLN A 64 -15.54 -11.73 -6.89
N ARG A 65 -15.62 -10.52 -6.33
CA ARG A 65 -16.06 -10.29 -4.95
C ARG A 65 -17.46 -10.83 -4.71
N ASN A 66 -18.39 -10.54 -5.59
CA ASN A 66 -19.77 -11.01 -5.48
C ASN A 66 -19.88 -12.54 -5.48
N ARG A 67 -19.03 -13.25 -6.24
CA ARG A 67 -19.02 -14.73 -6.22
C ARG A 67 -18.45 -15.29 -4.92
N ILE A 68 -17.39 -14.69 -4.38
CA ILE A 68 -16.82 -15.05 -3.08
C ILE A 68 -17.84 -14.80 -1.96
N GLU A 69 -18.53 -13.66 -1.99
CA GLU A 69 -19.59 -13.31 -1.03
C GLU A 69 -20.80 -14.26 -1.15
N ALA A 70 -21.20 -14.63 -2.36
CA ALA A 70 -22.27 -15.60 -2.59
C ALA A 70 -21.93 -16.97 -1.98
N ILE A 71 -20.71 -17.48 -2.21
CA ILE A 71 -20.26 -18.76 -1.62
C ILE A 71 -20.38 -18.75 -0.09
N GLN A 72 -20.07 -17.62 0.55
CA GLN A 72 -20.18 -17.49 2.01
C GLN A 72 -21.62 -17.37 2.49
N SER A 73 -22.44 -16.58 1.78
CA SER A 73 -23.87 -16.47 2.09
C SER A 73 -24.53 -17.85 2.00
N ASP A 74 -24.25 -18.58 0.93
CA ASP A 74 -24.76 -19.94 0.70
C ASP A 74 -24.26 -20.90 1.78
N ALA A 75 -22.96 -20.86 2.12
CA ALA A 75 -22.41 -21.72 3.17
C ALA A 75 -23.03 -21.45 4.55
N ARG A 76 -23.28 -20.18 4.91
CA ARG A 76 -23.96 -19.83 6.16
C ARG A 76 -25.39 -20.34 6.19
N GLN A 77 -26.13 -20.15 5.09
CA GLN A 77 -27.49 -20.61 4.97
C GLN A 77 -27.59 -22.14 5.04
N GLU A 78 -26.74 -22.84 4.30
CA GLU A 78 -26.69 -24.30 4.28
C GLU A 78 -26.33 -24.87 5.66
N PHE A 79 -25.37 -24.27 6.35
CA PHE A 79 -25.01 -24.70 7.71
C PHE A 79 -26.16 -24.49 8.68
N ALA A 80 -26.77 -23.30 8.69
CA ALA A 80 -27.89 -22.99 9.57
C ALA A 80 -29.08 -23.96 9.34
N GLN A 81 -29.42 -24.21 8.07
CA GLN A 81 -30.46 -25.19 7.71
C GLN A 81 -30.09 -26.60 8.16
N GLY A 82 -28.83 -27.01 8.01
CA GLY A 82 -28.37 -28.32 8.44
C GLY A 82 -28.33 -28.47 9.96
N VAL A 83 -28.07 -27.40 10.72
CA VAL A 83 -28.20 -27.38 12.19
C VAL A 83 -29.66 -27.48 12.61
N GLU A 84 -30.55 -26.70 11.99
CA GLU A 84 -32.00 -26.75 12.26
C GLU A 84 -32.59 -28.13 11.93
N ALA A 85 -32.12 -28.77 10.85
CA ALA A 85 -32.49 -30.12 10.46
C ALA A 85 -31.81 -31.23 11.30
N GLY A 86 -30.89 -30.89 12.21
CA GLY A 86 -30.13 -31.84 13.02
C GLY A 86 -29.10 -32.67 12.24
N THR A 87 -28.75 -32.27 11.02
CA THR A 87 -27.71 -32.87 10.18
C THR A 87 -26.31 -32.50 10.67
N TYR A 88 -26.14 -31.27 11.16
CA TYR A 88 -24.90 -30.77 11.74
C TYR A 88 -25.12 -30.33 13.18
N LYS A 89 -24.06 -30.39 13.98
CA LYS A 89 -24.01 -29.67 15.26
C LYS A 89 -23.35 -28.31 15.05
N GLU A 90 -23.67 -27.33 15.88
CA GLU A 90 -23.00 -26.02 15.88
C GLU A 90 -21.47 -26.16 16.03
N SER A 91 -21.03 -27.13 16.85
CA SER A 91 -19.61 -27.46 17.02
C SER A 91 -18.94 -28.09 15.80
N GLU A 92 -19.69 -28.50 14.78
CA GLU A 92 -19.18 -29.11 13.55
C GLU A 92 -19.01 -28.10 12.42
N PHE A 93 -19.14 -26.79 12.70
CA PHE A 93 -18.96 -25.73 11.72
C PHE A 93 -17.61 -25.81 10.99
N ASP A 94 -16.53 -26.08 11.70
CA ASP A 94 -15.20 -26.22 11.09
C ASP A 94 -15.17 -27.31 10.03
N LYS A 95 -15.68 -28.50 10.37
CA LYS A 95 -15.78 -29.62 9.45
C LYS A 95 -16.65 -29.27 8.24
N PHE A 96 -17.83 -28.67 8.48
CA PHE A 96 -18.71 -28.22 7.41
C PHE A 96 -17.99 -27.21 6.50
N TRP A 97 -17.32 -26.22 7.07
CA TRP A 97 -16.66 -25.17 6.31
C TRP A 97 -15.53 -25.72 5.44
N VAL A 98 -14.71 -26.64 5.98
CA VAL A 98 -13.63 -27.33 5.25
C VAL A 98 -14.19 -28.23 4.14
N GLU A 99 -15.29 -28.93 4.37
CA GLU A 99 -15.88 -29.85 3.38
C GLU A 99 -16.73 -29.13 2.31
N TYR A 100 -17.35 -28.00 2.65
CA TYR A 100 -18.32 -27.30 1.81
C TYR A 100 -17.82 -25.96 1.26
N ALA A 101 -17.44 -25.02 2.13
CA ALA A 101 -17.15 -23.64 1.75
C ALA A 101 -15.74 -23.51 1.15
N MET A 102 -14.73 -24.10 1.80
CA MET A 102 -13.34 -24.00 1.42
C MET A 102 -13.06 -24.48 -0.02
N PRO A 103 -13.55 -25.64 -0.49
CA PRO A 103 -13.24 -26.10 -1.85
C PRO A 103 -13.86 -25.19 -2.92
N ARG A 104 -15.02 -24.57 -2.62
CA ARG A 104 -15.66 -23.59 -3.52
C ARG A 104 -14.86 -22.30 -3.58
N LEU A 105 -14.40 -21.80 -2.44
CA LEU A 105 -13.54 -20.61 -2.37
C LEU A 105 -12.22 -20.84 -3.11
N GLN A 106 -11.57 -22.00 -2.90
CA GLN A 106 -10.37 -22.39 -3.64
C GLN A 106 -10.63 -22.47 -5.15
N GLY A 107 -11.73 -23.10 -5.55
CA GLY A 107 -12.15 -23.18 -6.95
C GLY A 107 -12.34 -21.81 -7.57
N GLU A 108 -12.97 -20.87 -6.86
CA GLU A 108 -13.14 -19.50 -7.34
C GLU A 108 -11.80 -18.77 -7.49
N TYR A 109 -10.87 -18.88 -6.53
CA TYR A 109 -9.52 -18.32 -6.67
C TYR A 109 -8.76 -18.91 -7.88
N ILE A 110 -8.85 -20.22 -8.09
CA ILE A 110 -8.25 -20.89 -9.26
C ILE A 110 -8.88 -20.38 -10.57
N MET A 111 -10.21 -20.23 -10.63
CA MET A 111 -10.91 -19.69 -11.79
C MET A 111 -10.52 -18.24 -12.09
N GLN A 112 -10.12 -17.47 -11.07
CA GLN A 112 -9.60 -16.12 -11.22
C GLN A 112 -8.15 -16.07 -11.73
N GLY A 113 -7.46 -17.22 -11.76
CA GLY A 113 -6.02 -17.32 -12.05
C GLY A 113 -5.14 -17.03 -10.83
N ASP A 114 -5.73 -16.89 -9.65
CA ASP A 114 -5.04 -16.59 -8.38
C ASP A 114 -4.71 -17.90 -7.64
N ILE A 115 -3.79 -18.67 -8.20
CA ILE A 115 -3.36 -19.97 -7.67
C ILE A 115 -2.68 -19.80 -6.30
N ASP A 116 -1.96 -18.71 -6.11
CA ASP A 116 -1.26 -18.41 -4.86
C ASP A 116 -2.25 -18.17 -3.72
N SER A 117 -3.34 -17.42 -3.94
CA SER A 117 -4.39 -17.26 -2.93
C SER A 117 -5.15 -18.55 -2.65
N ALA A 118 -5.40 -19.38 -3.68
CA ALA A 118 -6.02 -20.69 -3.46
C ALA A 118 -5.16 -21.59 -2.55
N LYS A 119 -3.84 -21.59 -2.75
CA LYS A 119 -2.89 -22.31 -1.90
C LYS A 119 -2.81 -21.69 -0.50
N ALA A 120 -2.67 -20.38 -0.40
CA ALA A 120 -2.63 -19.67 0.88
C ALA A 120 -3.89 -19.95 1.70
N LEU A 121 -5.07 -20.02 1.06
CA LEU A 121 -6.32 -20.40 1.72
C LEU A 121 -6.27 -21.84 2.26
N ALA A 122 -5.68 -22.78 1.52
CA ALA A 122 -5.49 -24.17 1.95
C ALA A 122 -4.55 -24.29 3.16
N ASP A 123 -3.42 -23.59 3.09
CA ASP A 123 -2.41 -23.59 4.15
C ASP A 123 -2.96 -22.90 5.41
N TRP A 124 -3.64 -21.77 5.23
CA TRP A 124 -4.32 -21.05 6.30
C TRP A 124 -5.42 -21.90 6.95
N SER A 125 -6.28 -22.54 6.15
CA SER A 125 -7.41 -23.28 6.67
C SER A 125 -6.99 -24.48 7.53
N THR A 126 -5.85 -25.10 7.20
CA THR A 126 -5.31 -26.24 7.94
C THR A 126 -4.43 -25.83 9.13
N SER A 127 -4.17 -24.52 9.32
CA SER A 127 -3.41 -24.04 10.46
C SER A 127 -4.16 -24.25 11.78
N THR A 128 -3.41 -24.52 12.85
CA THR A 128 -3.96 -24.75 14.20
C THR A 128 -4.78 -23.56 14.69
N ASN A 129 -4.27 -22.34 14.50
CA ASN A 129 -4.95 -21.14 14.99
C ASN A 129 -6.18 -20.79 14.16
N SER A 130 -6.15 -20.97 12.84
CA SER A 130 -7.35 -20.77 12.02
C SER A 130 -8.44 -21.77 12.38
N THR A 131 -8.09 -23.05 12.54
CA THR A 131 -9.03 -24.10 12.97
C THR A 131 -9.65 -23.76 14.33
N ARG A 132 -8.84 -23.36 15.31
CA ARG A 132 -9.33 -22.92 16.62
C ARG A 132 -10.24 -21.69 16.50
N GLY A 133 -9.84 -20.71 15.69
CA GLY A 133 -10.61 -19.49 15.43
C GLY A 133 -11.98 -19.77 14.84
N ARG A 134 -12.06 -20.63 13.81
CA ARG A 134 -13.33 -21.04 13.20
C ARG A 134 -14.27 -21.73 14.20
N ASN A 135 -13.72 -22.56 15.09
CA ASN A 135 -14.50 -23.21 16.15
C ASN A 135 -15.01 -22.20 17.18
N LEU A 136 -14.17 -21.25 17.61
CA LEU A 136 -14.60 -20.18 18.53
C LEU A 136 -15.66 -19.30 17.87
N PHE A 137 -15.50 -18.95 16.60
CA PHE A 137 -16.50 -18.21 15.83
C PHE A 137 -17.87 -18.91 15.83
N ALA A 138 -17.90 -20.20 15.50
CA ALA A 138 -19.13 -20.98 15.51
C ALA A 138 -19.77 -21.05 16.91
N THR A 139 -18.94 -21.24 17.93
CA THR A 139 -19.38 -21.29 19.34
C THR A 139 -19.92 -19.93 19.79
N ALA A 140 -19.30 -18.83 19.38
CA ALA A 140 -19.78 -17.47 19.64
C ALA A 140 -21.16 -17.23 18.99
N LEU A 141 -21.33 -17.64 17.72
CA LEU A 141 -22.62 -17.53 17.03
C LEU A 141 -23.72 -18.36 17.70
N ALA A 142 -23.40 -19.58 18.14
CA ALA A 142 -24.33 -20.42 18.90
C ALA A 142 -24.81 -19.73 20.19
N HIS A 143 -23.87 -19.17 20.97
CA HIS A 143 -24.22 -18.43 22.18
C HIS A 143 -25.08 -17.20 21.90
N TYR A 144 -24.77 -16.46 20.82
CA TYR A 144 -25.59 -15.35 20.36
C TYR A 144 -27.02 -15.82 20.00
N GLN A 145 -27.17 -16.90 19.24
CA GLN A 145 -28.46 -17.47 18.87
C GLN A 145 -29.28 -17.94 20.09
N SER A 146 -28.61 -18.36 21.17
CA SER A 146 -29.28 -18.70 22.44
C SER A 146 -29.64 -17.49 23.33
N GLY A 147 -29.33 -16.26 22.89
CA GLY A 147 -29.55 -15.02 23.66
C GLY A 147 -28.49 -14.74 24.74
N ASN A 148 -27.36 -15.45 24.73
CA ASN A 148 -26.26 -15.23 25.67
C ASN A 148 -25.18 -14.33 25.05
N HIS A 149 -25.52 -13.05 24.88
CA HIS A 149 -24.66 -12.05 24.22
C HIS A 149 -23.31 -11.87 24.90
N ALA A 150 -23.29 -11.85 26.25
CA ALA A 150 -22.05 -11.73 27.03
C ALA A 150 -21.07 -12.86 26.73
N LYS A 151 -21.55 -14.12 26.74
CA LYS A 151 -20.70 -15.27 26.44
C LYS A 151 -20.27 -15.32 24.98
N ALA A 152 -21.16 -14.93 24.07
CA ALA A 152 -20.85 -14.83 22.65
C ALA A 152 -19.69 -13.84 22.41
N LEU A 153 -19.72 -12.67 23.04
CA LEU A 153 -18.69 -11.64 22.93
C LEU A 153 -17.38 -12.01 23.62
N GLU A 154 -17.43 -12.71 24.76
CA GLU A 154 -16.23 -13.27 25.41
C GLU A 154 -15.48 -14.23 24.47
N ILE A 155 -16.21 -15.18 23.87
CA ILE A 155 -15.65 -16.16 22.93
C ILE A 155 -15.19 -15.49 21.64
N ALA A 156 -15.94 -14.50 21.15
CA ALA A 156 -15.53 -13.69 20.01
C ALA A 156 -14.22 -12.93 20.30
N SER A 157 -14.05 -12.42 21.52
CA SER A 157 -12.80 -11.77 21.93
C SER A 157 -11.63 -12.73 21.98
N GLU A 158 -11.84 -13.96 22.48
CA GLU A 158 -10.83 -15.01 22.40
C GLU A 158 -10.43 -15.30 20.95
N ALA A 159 -11.39 -15.39 20.02
CA ALA A 159 -11.13 -15.64 18.61
C ALA A 159 -10.38 -14.47 17.94
N ALA A 160 -10.77 -13.23 18.22
CA ALA A 160 -10.14 -12.03 17.68
C ALA A 160 -8.69 -11.84 18.14
N ASN A 161 -8.33 -12.39 19.30
CA ASN A 161 -6.96 -12.33 19.81
C ASN A 161 -6.10 -13.52 19.36
N LEU A 162 -6.62 -14.45 18.56
CA LEU A 162 -5.82 -15.56 18.03
C LEU A 162 -4.88 -15.08 16.90
N PRO A 163 -3.56 -15.32 17.02
CA PRO A 163 -2.61 -14.99 15.96
C PRO A 163 -2.91 -15.77 14.66
N GLY A 164 -3.01 -15.08 13.53
CA GLY A 164 -3.33 -15.71 12.23
C GLY A 164 -4.81 -16.08 12.06
N TYR A 165 -5.69 -15.47 12.85
CA TYR A 165 -7.13 -15.54 12.62
C TYR A 165 -7.78 -14.18 12.87
N GLY A 166 -7.55 -13.57 14.03
CA GLY A 166 -8.12 -12.28 14.33
C GLY A 166 -7.55 -11.12 13.49
N PRO A 167 -8.07 -9.89 13.68
CA PRO A 167 -7.64 -8.70 12.94
C PRO A 167 -6.19 -8.27 13.18
N GLY A 168 -5.43 -8.97 14.03
CA GLY A 168 -4.04 -8.63 14.36
C GLY A 168 -3.92 -7.43 15.30
N MET A 169 -5.02 -7.04 15.95
CA MET A 169 -5.11 -6.00 16.97
C MET A 169 -5.52 -6.64 18.29
N ASP A 170 -5.14 -6.03 19.42
CA ASP A 170 -5.68 -6.46 20.71
C ASP A 170 -7.15 -6.04 20.79
N PHE A 171 -8.00 -6.97 21.19
CA PHE A 171 -9.43 -6.80 21.12
C PHE A 171 -10.10 -7.22 22.43
N ARG A 172 -10.89 -6.33 23.01
CA ARG A 172 -11.70 -6.61 24.18
C ARG A 172 -13.12 -6.06 24.02
N VAL A 173 -14.03 -6.62 24.80
CA VAL A 173 -15.42 -6.16 24.83
C VAL A 173 -15.75 -5.73 26.25
N GLU A 174 -16.35 -4.56 26.36
CA GLU A 174 -16.79 -3.98 27.63
C GLU A 174 -18.32 -3.85 27.63
N GLU A 175 -18.96 -4.17 28.75
CA GLU A 175 -20.40 -3.98 28.92
C GLU A 175 -20.70 -2.51 29.16
N LEU A 176 -21.62 -1.94 28.39
CA LEU A 176 -22.09 -0.58 28.58
C LEU A 176 -23.27 -0.60 29.54
N THR A 177 -23.16 0.18 30.62
CA THR A 177 -24.20 0.30 31.63
C THR A 177 -24.62 1.77 31.81
N THR A 178 -25.90 1.98 32.11
CA THR A 178 -26.38 3.31 32.52
C THR A 178 -25.78 3.70 33.88
N LYS A 179 -25.93 4.97 34.25
CA LYS A 179 -25.62 5.46 35.61
C LYS A 179 -26.36 4.71 36.73
N LYS A 180 -27.43 3.96 36.41
CA LYS A 180 -28.20 3.15 37.33
C LYS A 180 -27.75 1.68 37.39
N GLY A 181 -26.80 1.30 36.53
CA GLY A 181 -26.29 -0.07 36.41
C GLY A 181 -27.07 -0.95 35.43
N ASP A 182 -28.09 -0.41 34.75
CA ASP A 182 -28.85 -1.15 33.74
C ASP A 182 -27.99 -1.34 32.47
N HIS A 183 -27.93 -2.56 31.93
CA HIS A 183 -27.29 -2.89 30.65
C HIS A 183 -27.91 -2.08 29.51
N VAL A 184 -27.07 -1.49 28.66
CA VAL A 184 -27.51 -0.74 27.46
C VAL A 184 -26.86 -1.23 26.17
N GLY A 185 -25.83 -2.07 26.23
CA GLY A 185 -25.14 -2.56 25.05
C GLY A 185 -23.70 -2.92 25.34
N TRP A 186 -22.88 -2.92 24.30
CA TRP A 186 -21.50 -3.37 24.35
C TRP A 186 -20.57 -2.37 23.65
N ALA A 187 -19.33 -2.32 24.11
CA ALA A 187 -18.26 -1.56 23.50
C ALA A 187 -17.14 -2.52 23.07
N ALA A 188 -16.96 -2.65 21.76
CA ALA A 188 -15.79 -3.28 21.18
C ALA A 188 -14.62 -2.30 21.22
N VAL A 189 -13.56 -2.62 21.95
CA VAL A 189 -12.34 -1.82 22.04
C VAL A 189 -11.22 -2.53 21.31
N TYR A 190 -10.61 -1.82 20.37
CA TYR A 190 -9.50 -2.26 19.55
C TYR A 190 -8.27 -1.44 19.90
N THR A 191 -7.15 -2.11 20.15
CA THR A 191 -5.85 -1.45 20.34
C THR A 191 -4.93 -1.81 19.17
N ASP A 192 -4.50 -0.79 18.43
CA ASP A 192 -3.55 -0.99 17.34
C ASP A 192 -2.11 -1.26 17.84
N ALA A 193 -1.19 -1.52 16.91
CA ALA A 193 0.21 -1.77 17.22
C ALA A 193 0.95 -0.56 17.82
N ASP A 194 0.41 0.65 17.63
CA ASP A 194 0.96 1.91 18.16
C ASP A 194 0.39 2.25 19.55
N GLY A 195 -0.57 1.46 20.05
CA GLY A 195 -1.24 1.64 21.34
C GLY A 195 -2.43 2.60 21.29
N ASN A 196 -2.90 3.00 20.11
CA ASN A 196 -4.11 3.80 19.98
C ASN A 196 -5.34 2.91 20.15
N GLU A 197 -6.28 3.37 20.96
CA GLU A 197 -7.55 2.69 21.17
C GLU A 197 -8.65 3.30 20.30
N PHE A 198 -9.46 2.43 19.69
CA PHE A 198 -10.69 2.80 19.01
C PHE A 198 -11.84 1.99 19.59
N GLN A 199 -12.96 2.66 19.83
CA GLN A 199 -14.15 2.04 20.41
C GLN A 199 -15.30 2.07 19.41
N GLN A 200 -15.99 0.94 19.28
CA GLN A 200 -17.26 0.82 18.57
C GLN A 200 -18.33 0.33 19.54
N GLU A 201 -19.33 1.17 19.79
CA GLU A 201 -20.51 0.79 20.56
C GLU A 201 -21.49 0.01 19.69
N MET A 202 -22.21 -0.94 20.28
CA MET A 202 -23.21 -1.78 19.62
C MET A 202 -24.31 -2.19 20.59
N ASP A 203 -25.54 -2.29 20.08
CA ASP A 203 -26.67 -2.82 20.83
C ASP A 203 -26.66 -4.37 20.82
N ASP A 204 -27.46 -5.02 21.67
CA ASP A 204 -27.55 -6.49 21.74
C ASP A 204 -27.95 -7.13 20.40
N GLU A 205 -28.80 -6.44 19.62
CA GLU A 205 -29.27 -6.86 18.30
C GLU A 205 -28.15 -6.85 17.25
N ASP A 206 -27.13 -6.01 17.43
CA ASP A 206 -26.01 -5.87 16.51
C ASP A 206 -24.90 -6.89 16.76
N VAL A 207 -24.89 -7.56 17.93
CA VAL A 207 -23.84 -8.51 18.33
C VAL A 207 -23.63 -9.61 17.29
N GLY A 208 -24.70 -10.16 16.71
CA GLY A 208 -24.59 -11.21 15.69
C GLY A 208 -23.95 -10.72 14.40
N THR A 209 -24.32 -9.51 13.97
CA THR A 209 -23.73 -8.84 12.80
C THR A 209 -22.27 -8.52 13.06
N PHE A 210 -21.94 -8.06 14.25
CA PHE A 210 -20.58 -7.76 14.70
C PHE A 210 -19.69 -9.01 14.67
N ILE A 211 -20.09 -10.10 15.33
CA ILE A 211 -19.36 -11.38 15.35
C ILE A 211 -19.16 -11.89 13.92
N SER A 212 -20.22 -11.84 13.10
CA SER A 212 -20.18 -12.27 11.69
C SER A 212 -19.29 -11.39 10.82
N GLY A 213 -19.19 -10.10 11.08
CA GLY A 213 -18.33 -9.19 10.33
C GLY A 213 -16.86 -9.35 10.71
N LEU A 214 -16.58 -9.46 12.02
CA LEU A 214 -15.22 -9.47 12.55
C LEU A 214 -14.53 -10.83 12.37
N LEU A 215 -15.26 -11.93 12.59
CA LEU A 215 -14.68 -13.27 12.77
C LEU A 215 -15.09 -14.25 11.68
N ASN A 216 -15.71 -13.79 10.59
CA ASN A 216 -15.99 -14.66 9.46
C ASN A 216 -14.67 -15.21 8.89
N PRO A 217 -14.55 -16.54 8.69
CA PRO A 217 -13.33 -17.18 8.18
C PRO A 217 -12.75 -16.57 6.89
N GLN A 218 -13.58 -16.05 5.98
CA GLN A 218 -13.06 -15.38 4.80
C GLN A 218 -12.49 -14.01 5.16
N ALA A 219 -13.25 -13.20 5.91
CA ALA A 219 -12.82 -11.85 6.26
C ALA A 219 -11.48 -11.89 7.03
N THR A 220 -11.32 -12.88 7.90
CA THR A 220 -10.08 -13.14 8.61
C THR A 220 -8.93 -13.55 7.69
N PHE A 221 -9.16 -14.48 6.76
CA PHE A 221 -8.17 -14.84 5.74
C PHE A 221 -7.76 -13.65 4.86
N GLU A 222 -8.72 -12.84 4.40
CA GLU A 222 -8.46 -11.66 3.59
C GLU A 222 -7.67 -10.60 4.36
N ALA A 223 -7.99 -10.40 5.65
CA ALA A 223 -7.26 -9.51 6.54
C ALA A 223 -5.81 -9.98 6.74
N GLU A 224 -5.59 -11.28 6.96
CA GLU A 224 -4.25 -11.85 7.10
C GLU A 224 -3.44 -11.70 5.80
N ARG A 225 -4.05 -11.96 4.65
CA ARG A 225 -3.42 -11.76 3.34
C ARG A 225 -3.04 -10.30 3.13
N ALA A 226 -3.92 -9.36 3.47
CA ALA A 226 -3.63 -7.93 3.37
C ALA A 226 -2.51 -7.50 4.34
N ALA A 227 -2.49 -8.04 5.56
CA ALA A 227 -1.43 -7.79 6.52
C ALA A 227 -0.07 -8.35 6.05
N ALA A 228 -0.05 -9.55 5.48
CA ALA A 228 1.14 -10.16 4.89
C ALA A 228 1.66 -9.35 3.70
N ALA A 229 0.78 -8.87 2.82
CA ALA A 229 1.15 -7.98 1.71
C ALA A 229 1.80 -6.68 2.21
N LYS A 230 1.19 -6.00 3.19
CA LYS A 230 1.76 -4.79 3.81
C LYS A 230 3.09 -5.05 4.52
N ALA A 231 3.27 -6.23 5.11
CA ALA A 231 4.55 -6.60 5.73
C ALA A 231 5.65 -6.81 4.67
N ALA A 232 5.31 -7.48 3.55
CA ALA A 232 6.23 -7.67 2.42
C ALA A 232 6.61 -6.34 1.74
N GLU A 233 5.64 -5.42 1.59
CA GLU A 233 5.89 -4.06 1.09
C GLU A 233 6.87 -3.30 1.98
N ARG A 234 6.61 -3.26 3.31
CA ARG A 234 7.52 -2.62 4.27
C ARG A 234 8.92 -3.22 4.24
N GLN A 235 9.04 -4.54 4.10
CA GLN A 235 10.35 -5.18 3.98
C GLN A 235 11.07 -4.75 2.70
N THR A 236 10.37 -4.71 1.57
CA THR A 236 10.93 -4.27 0.28
C THR A 236 11.36 -2.80 0.34
N GLU A 237 10.59 -1.94 1.02
CA GLU A 237 10.94 -0.55 1.25
C GLU A 237 12.20 -0.40 2.11
N LEU A 238 12.34 -1.20 3.18
CA LEU A 238 13.53 -1.22 4.02
C LEU A 238 14.76 -1.66 3.23
N GLU A 239 14.66 -2.75 2.45
CA GLU A 239 15.75 -3.23 1.59
C GLU A 239 16.14 -2.20 0.52
N THR A 240 15.15 -1.51 -0.05
CA THR A 240 15.38 -0.42 -1.02
C THR A 240 16.06 0.78 -0.37
N TYR A 241 15.65 1.16 0.84
CA TYR A 241 16.24 2.24 1.60
C TYR A 241 17.69 1.93 2.00
N GLU A 242 17.96 0.72 2.48
CA GLU A 242 19.32 0.26 2.80
C GLU A 242 20.21 0.23 1.56
N SER A 243 19.71 -0.32 0.46
CA SER A 243 20.43 -0.33 -0.83
C SER A 243 20.72 1.08 -1.32
N LYS A 244 19.74 2.00 -1.24
CA LYS A 244 19.92 3.41 -1.60
C LYS A 244 20.95 4.08 -0.71
N LYS A 245 20.91 3.85 0.60
CA LYS A 245 21.89 4.39 1.55
C LYS A 245 23.29 3.83 1.31
N GLU A 246 23.42 2.56 0.94
CA GLU A 246 24.70 1.95 0.60
C GLU A 246 25.26 2.51 -0.71
N ILE A 247 24.41 2.69 -1.74
CA ILE A 247 24.78 3.38 -2.99
C ILE A 247 25.20 4.81 -2.67
N ASP A 248 24.40 5.55 -1.90
CA ASP A 248 24.74 6.90 -1.47
C ASP A 248 26.03 6.92 -0.65
N GLN A 249 26.35 5.90 0.15
CA GLN A 249 27.63 5.83 0.86
C GLN A 249 28.82 5.53 -0.08
N ARG A 250 28.62 4.66 -1.08
CA ARG A 250 29.65 4.30 -2.06
C ARG A 250 29.91 5.41 -3.08
N TYR A 251 28.88 6.20 -3.42
CA TYR A 251 28.94 7.25 -4.45
C TYR A 251 28.80 8.67 -3.89
N SER A 252 28.53 8.84 -2.59
CA SER A 252 28.74 10.09 -1.88
C SER A 252 30.18 10.50 -2.15
N THR A 253 30.34 11.74 -2.60
CA THR A 253 31.59 12.46 -2.81
C THR A 253 32.32 12.69 -1.48
N THR A 254 32.62 11.60 -0.78
CA THR A 254 33.48 11.57 0.40
C THR A 254 34.87 12.10 0.02
N ASN A 255 35.27 12.03 -1.24
CA ASN A 255 36.45 12.72 -1.77
C ASN A 255 36.31 14.25 -1.84
N ASP A 256 35.14 14.83 -2.11
CA ASP A 256 35.00 16.29 -2.21
C ASP A 256 34.77 16.96 -0.85
N ARG A 257 34.02 16.33 0.06
CA ARG A 257 33.88 16.85 1.43
C ARG A 257 35.19 16.76 2.21
N SER A 258 35.90 15.64 2.16
CA SER A 258 37.21 15.52 2.83
C SER A 258 38.25 16.45 2.23
N ARG A 259 38.21 16.71 0.91
CA ARG A 259 39.10 17.68 0.27
C ARG A 259 38.79 19.12 0.67
N ALA A 260 37.51 19.48 0.74
CA ALA A 260 37.11 20.82 1.21
C ALA A 260 37.51 21.06 2.68
N ASP A 261 37.34 20.05 3.54
CA ASP A 261 37.76 20.12 4.95
C ASP A 261 39.29 20.16 5.09
N ALA A 262 40.03 19.38 4.30
CA ALA A 262 41.50 19.45 4.23
C ALA A 262 42.00 20.82 3.73
N ILE A 263 41.38 21.40 2.70
CA ILE A 263 41.70 22.76 2.23
C ILE A 263 41.44 23.79 3.32
N LYS A 264 40.34 23.65 4.08
CA LYS A 264 40.01 24.57 5.17
C LYS A 264 41.02 24.50 6.31
N ALA A 265 41.38 23.30 6.76
CA ALA A 265 42.46 23.10 7.74
C ALA A 265 43.79 23.66 7.23
N LEU A 266 44.09 23.39 5.95
CA LEU A 266 45.07 24.03 5.07
C LEU A 266 45.22 25.53 5.32
N ARG A 267 44.14 26.26 5.06
CA ARG A 267 44.09 27.72 5.15
C ARG A 267 44.21 28.25 6.56
N ASP A 268 43.68 27.54 7.55
CA ASP A 268 43.77 27.97 8.95
C ASP A 268 45.18 27.77 9.52
N GLN A 269 45.89 26.70 9.14
CA GLN A 269 47.30 26.50 9.48
C GLN A 269 48.22 27.48 8.70
N TYR A 270 47.89 27.62 7.42
CA TYR A 270 48.37 28.53 6.37
C TYR A 270 48.07 30.02 6.51
N LYS A 271 47.52 30.50 7.64
CA LYS A 271 47.04 31.89 7.69
C LYS A 271 48.21 32.88 7.75
N PRO A 272 48.22 33.93 6.93
CA PRO A 272 49.26 34.94 6.98
C PRO A 272 49.18 35.67 8.33
N ASP A 273 50.30 35.71 9.04
CA ASP A 273 50.42 36.45 10.28
C ASP A 273 50.77 37.90 9.95
N PRO A 274 49.96 38.89 10.37
CA PRO A 274 50.21 40.30 10.06
C PRO A 274 51.52 40.86 10.63
N PHE A 275 52.24 40.10 11.46
CA PHE A 275 53.52 40.50 12.06
C PHE A 275 54.72 39.65 11.60
N ASP A 276 54.52 38.69 10.69
CA ASP A 276 55.58 37.83 10.16
C ASP A 276 55.43 37.64 8.64
N ASP A 277 56.09 38.54 7.89
CA ASP A 277 56.11 38.57 6.42
C ASP A 277 56.75 37.31 5.79
N SER A 278 57.34 36.43 6.59
CA SER A 278 57.95 35.18 6.08
C SER A 278 56.95 34.04 5.88
N LYS A 279 55.72 34.16 6.40
CA LYS A 279 54.67 33.12 6.23
C LYS A 279 53.84 33.34 4.98
N VAL A 280 54.07 32.49 3.98
CA VAL A 280 53.28 32.46 2.75
C VAL A 280 51.90 31.84 3.03
N SER A 281 50.85 32.56 2.64
CA SER A 281 49.47 32.06 2.71
C SER A 281 49.30 30.79 1.89
N PHE A 282 48.50 29.83 2.39
CA PHE A 282 48.20 28.60 1.64
C PHE A 282 47.74 28.88 0.19
N ASP A 283 46.86 29.87 0.00
CA ASP A 283 46.34 30.25 -1.33
C ASP A 283 47.38 30.94 -2.23
N ALA A 284 48.51 31.38 -1.67
CA ALA A 284 49.61 32.04 -2.39
C ALA A 284 50.73 31.06 -2.80
N MET A 285 50.67 29.80 -2.35
CA MET A 285 51.63 28.76 -2.74
C MET A 285 51.41 28.30 -4.19
N PRO A 286 52.43 27.77 -4.89
CA PRO A 286 52.24 27.14 -6.19
C PRO A 286 51.22 25.99 -6.13
N ARG A 287 50.42 25.84 -7.20
CA ARG A 287 49.32 24.86 -7.25
C ARG A 287 49.79 23.42 -6.99
N GLU A 288 50.98 23.05 -7.46
CA GLU A 288 51.57 21.73 -7.22
C GLU A 288 51.83 21.47 -5.73
N GLU A 289 52.23 22.50 -4.99
CA GLU A 289 52.50 22.42 -3.55
C GLU A 289 51.21 22.40 -2.72
N GLN A 290 50.20 23.18 -3.14
CA GLN A 290 48.86 23.12 -2.55
C GLN A 290 48.26 21.72 -2.65
N GLU A 291 48.30 21.10 -3.85
CA GLU A 291 47.75 19.74 -4.04
C GLU A 291 48.54 18.68 -3.25
N ARG A 292 49.87 18.85 -3.10
CA ARG A 292 50.68 17.97 -2.26
C ARG A 292 50.27 18.03 -0.78
N LEU A 293 50.06 19.24 -0.26
CA LEU A 293 49.61 19.45 1.12
C LEU A 293 48.19 18.96 1.35
N ILE A 294 47.29 19.18 0.39
CA ILE A 294 45.91 18.66 0.42
C ILE A 294 45.93 17.12 0.49
N ALA A 295 46.73 16.46 -0.36
CA ALA A 295 46.86 15.00 -0.35
C ALA A 295 47.45 14.47 0.98
N GLN A 296 48.42 15.18 1.55
CA GLN A 296 49.01 14.84 2.85
C GLN A 296 47.98 14.96 3.98
N GLU A 297 47.23 16.06 4.03
CA GLU A 297 46.20 16.31 5.03
C GLU A 297 45.02 15.32 4.90
N LEU A 298 44.60 15.01 3.67
CA LEU A 298 43.62 13.96 3.39
C LEU A 298 44.07 12.60 3.92
N SER A 299 45.34 12.25 3.77
CA SER A 299 45.88 10.97 4.28
C SER A 299 45.93 10.92 5.81
N LEU A 300 46.17 12.06 6.47
CA LEU A 300 46.14 12.19 7.93
C LEU A 300 44.71 12.07 8.47
N GLN A 301 43.75 12.75 7.82
CA GLN A 301 42.34 12.74 8.22
C GLN A 301 41.66 11.39 7.95
N GLN A 302 42.06 10.66 6.91
CA GLN A 302 41.56 9.31 6.62
C GLN A 302 42.18 8.21 7.48
N GLY A 303 43.03 8.55 8.46
CA GLY A 303 43.58 7.59 9.41
C GLY A 303 44.79 6.82 8.90
N GLY A 304 45.67 7.47 8.13
CA GLY A 304 47.01 6.96 7.82
C GLY A 304 47.91 6.92 9.06
N SER A 305 47.62 6.05 10.02
CA SER A 305 48.56 5.71 11.08
C SER A 305 49.69 4.86 10.52
N SER A 306 50.92 5.33 10.67
CA SER A 306 52.10 4.48 10.71
C SER A 306 51.83 3.26 11.63
N GLN A 307 52.32 2.10 11.21
CA GLN A 307 52.24 0.78 11.85
C GLN A 307 52.08 0.82 13.39
N MET A 308 50.92 0.39 13.89
CA MET A 308 50.82 -0.41 15.10
C MET A 308 49.78 -1.51 14.89
N ALA A 309 50.17 -2.74 15.25
CA ALA A 309 49.41 -3.96 15.07
C ALA A 309 48.02 -3.91 15.74
N PRO A 310 47.01 -4.59 15.17
CA PRO A 310 45.66 -4.56 15.73
C PRO A 310 45.63 -5.25 17.09
N THR A 311 45.20 -4.53 18.13
CA THR A 311 44.81 -5.14 19.39
C THR A 311 43.51 -5.94 19.21
N PRO A 312 43.42 -7.17 19.75
CA PRO A 312 42.27 -8.04 19.56
C PRO A 312 41.01 -7.47 20.24
N ARG A 313 39.88 -7.50 19.53
CA ARG A 313 38.56 -7.16 20.07
C ARG A 313 38.12 -8.25 21.06
N VAL A 314 37.79 -7.84 22.28
CA VAL A 314 37.19 -8.69 23.31
C VAL A 314 35.69 -8.71 23.09
N ILE A 315 35.11 -9.90 22.88
CA ILE A 315 33.66 -10.10 22.83
C ILE A 315 33.18 -10.34 24.28
N VAL A 316 32.19 -9.56 24.71
CA VAL A 316 31.55 -9.68 26.03
C VAL A 316 30.10 -10.05 25.81
N ASP A 317 29.62 -11.05 26.57
CA ASP A 317 28.24 -11.51 26.54
C ASP A 317 27.31 -10.51 27.25
N ASN A 318 26.28 -10.05 26.54
CA ASN A 318 25.38 -8.97 26.98
C ASN A 318 24.37 -9.38 28.09
N GLN A 319 24.31 -10.64 28.50
CA GLN A 319 23.45 -11.05 29.63
C GLN A 319 24.21 -11.23 30.96
N THR A 320 25.53 -11.43 30.93
CA THR A 320 26.31 -11.76 32.16
C THR A 320 27.55 -10.88 32.39
N GLY A 321 27.95 -10.06 31.42
CA GLY A 321 29.03 -9.07 31.58
C GLY A 321 30.44 -9.65 31.72
N GLN A 322 30.64 -10.94 31.45
CA GLN A 322 31.96 -11.58 31.48
C GLN A 322 32.58 -11.74 30.08
N ARG A 323 33.92 -11.65 30.02
CA ARG A 323 34.71 -11.71 28.76
C ARG A 323 34.80 -13.16 28.28
N VAL A 324 34.46 -13.41 27.01
CA VAL A 324 34.60 -14.74 26.38
C VAL A 324 35.91 -14.80 25.59
N GLN A 325 36.74 -15.78 25.90
CA GLN A 325 38.01 -16.05 25.20
C GLN A 325 37.74 -16.94 23.97
N PRO A 326 38.17 -16.58 22.75
CA PRO A 326 38.01 -17.45 21.60
C PRO A 326 39.02 -18.60 21.65
N SER A 327 38.56 -19.82 21.94
CA SER A 327 39.39 -21.02 21.90
C SER A 327 39.66 -21.45 20.46
N SER A 328 40.94 -21.55 20.12
CA SER A 328 41.42 -22.13 18.86
C SER A 328 41.17 -23.64 18.79
N ALA A 329 41.06 -24.13 17.56
CA ALA A 329 40.69 -25.48 17.15
C ALA A 329 41.42 -26.65 17.83
N SER A 330 40.73 -27.80 17.95
CA SER A 330 41.34 -29.12 18.09
C SER A 330 40.59 -30.17 17.27
N SER A 331 41.38 -31.00 16.60
CA SER A 331 41.12 -32.12 15.69
C SER A 331 40.52 -33.39 16.32
N GLY A 332 39.83 -34.20 15.50
CA GLY A 332 39.85 -35.69 15.61
C GLY A 332 38.51 -36.46 15.54
N GLN A 333 38.20 -37.03 14.36
CA GLN A 333 37.61 -38.36 13.99
C GLN A 333 36.90 -39.30 15.02
N PRO A 334 36.16 -40.38 14.60
CA PRO A 334 35.07 -40.53 13.60
C PRO A 334 33.91 -41.51 14.00
N ALA A 335 32.93 -41.70 13.08
CA ALA A 335 32.02 -42.87 12.87
C ALA A 335 30.68 -42.95 13.64
N PRO A 336 29.70 -43.81 13.24
CA PRO A 336 29.16 -44.14 11.89
C PRO A 336 27.60 -44.19 11.85
N GLY A 337 26.98 -44.24 10.66
CA GLY A 337 25.72 -45.00 10.50
C GLY A 337 24.61 -44.41 9.61
N LEU A 338 24.43 -45.08 8.46
CA LEU A 338 23.16 -45.46 7.82
C LEU A 338 22.22 -44.38 7.22
N GLY A 339 22.04 -44.46 5.90
CA GLY A 339 20.85 -43.97 5.21
C GLY A 339 21.08 -43.54 3.77
N GLN A 340 21.02 -44.49 2.82
CA GLN A 340 21.02 -44.22 1.38
C GLN A 340 19.64 -43.80 0.87
N SER A 341 19.67 -42.85 -0.08
CA SER A 341 18.80 -42.69 -1.27
C SER A 341 17.35 -42.15 -1.08
N PRO A 342 16.71 -41.54 -2.11
CA PRO A 342 17.17 -41.32 -3.49
C PRO A 342 17.05 -39.88 -4.04
N LYS A 343 17.75 -39.70 -5.16
CA LYS A 343 17.68 -38.64 -6.17
C LYS A 343 16.25 -38.48 -6.73
N PRO A 344 15.78 -37.25 -6.99
CA PRO A 344 14.81 -37.03 -8.07
C PRO A 344 15.45 -36.37 -9.28
N SER A 345 14.93 -36.82 -10.42
CA SER A 345 15.34 -36.56 -11.78
C SER A 345 15.21 -35.10 -12.20
N GLN A 346 16.17 -34.68 -13.03
CA GLN A 346 15.97 -33.60 -13.97
C GLN A 346 14.87 -34.02 -14.94
N THR A 347 13.85 -33.18 -15.09
CA THR A 347 12.93 -33.23 -16.23
C THR A 347 12.97 -31.87 -16.88
N GLU A 348 13.52 -31.86 -18.09
CA GLU A 348 13.43 -30.77 -19.04
C GLU A 348 11.96 -30.43 -19.29
N ASN A 349 11.62 -29.15 -19.29
CA ASN A 349 10.45 -28.68 -20.01
C ASN A 349 10.75 -27.34 -20.68
N PRO A 350 10.12 -27.09 -21.85
CA PRO A 350 10.60 -26.15 -22.84
C PRO A 350 10.21 -24.70 -22.55
N ALA A 351 11.02 -23.80 -23.09
CA ALA A 351 10.84 -22.37 -23.10
C ALA A 351 9.46 -21.96 -23.66
N VAL A 352 8.71 -21.20 -22.88
CA VAL A 352 7.56 -20.40 -23.33
C VAL A 352 7.80 -18.95 -22.89
N GLY A 353 7.66 -18.04 -23.85
CA GLY A 353 8.15 -16.66 -23.81
C GLY A 353 7.57 -15.82 -22.67
N ILE A 354 8.47 -15.18 -21.94
CA ILE A 354 8.19 -14.11 -20.99
C ILE A 354 8.09 -12.81 -21.80
N SER A 355 6.90 -12.21 -21.81
CA SER A 355 6.74 -10.81 -22.20
C SER A 355 7.14 -9.90 -21.01
N PRO A 356 7.84 -8.79 -21.23
CA PRO A 356 8.33 -7.95 -20.14
C PRO A 356 7.20 -7.15 -19.49
N ARG A 357 7.12 -7.22 -18.16
CA ARG A 357 6.38 -6.25 -17.32
C ARG A 357 7.15 -4.92 -17.35
N PRO A 358 6.49 -3.76 -17.55
CA PRO A 358 7.14 -2.48 -17.31
C PRO A 358 7.20 -2.19 -15.82
N ASN A 359 8.40 -1.87 -15.35
CA ASN A 359 8.67 -1.22 -14.07
C ASN A 359 8.00 0.16 -14.04
N ALA A 360 7.25 0.44 -12.99
CA ALA A 360 6.93 1.80 -12.58
C ALA A 360 7.54 2.04 -11.19
N VAL A 361 8.61 2.83 -11.19
CA VAL A 361 9.24 3.44 -10.03
C VAL A 361 8.29 4.50 -9.49
N ILE A 362 7.77 4.33 -8.28
CA ILE A 362 7.00 5.37 -7.59
C ILE A 362 7.98 6.16 -6.73
N ASN A 363 8.42 7.31 -7.24
CA ASN A 363 8.86 8.44 -6.42
C ASN A 363 7.80 9.53 -6.55
N GLY A 364 7.42 10.10 -5.42
CA GLY A 364 6.32 11.05 -5.27
C GLY A 364 6.33 12.19 -6.28
N VAL A 365 5.30 12.22 -7.12
CA VAL A 365 4.78 13.38 -7.82
C VAL A 365 3.27 13.26 -7.74
N GLU A 366 2.60 14.29 -7.24
CA GLU A 366 1.13 14.39 -7.25
C GLU A 366 0.62 14.17 -8.68
N ASP A 367 -0.16 13.10 -8.87
CA ASP A 367 -0.75 12.74 -10.15
C ASP A 367 -1.93 13.69 -10.46
N PRO A 368 -1.87 14.52 -11.52
CA PRO A 368 -2.97 15.41 -11.91
C PRO A 368 -4.13 14.68 -12.61
N SER A 369 -4.09 13.34 -12.70
CA SER A 369 -4.95 12.57 -13.60
C SER A 369 -6.15 11.91 -12.92
N LEU A 370 -6.29 12.00 -11.59
CA LEU A 370 -7.54 11.65 -10.92
C LEU A 370 -8.51 12.82 -11.05
N PRO A 371 -9.73 12.64 -11.62
CA PRO A 371 -10.73 13.69 -11.55
C PRO A 371 -10.96 14.00 -10.07
N ALA A 372 -10.82 15.28 -9.71
CA ALA A 372 -11.11 15.75 -8.37
C ALA A 372 -12.48 15.20 -7.94
N PRO A 373 -12.64 14.76 -6.67
CA PRO A 373 -13.95 14.35 -6.19
C PRO A 373 -14.95 15.47 -6.51
N PRO A 374 -16.17 15.13 -6.97
CA PRO A 374 -17.16 16.13 -7.34
C PRO A 374 -17.35 17.09 -6.17
N SER A 375 -17.41 18.37 -6.48
CA SER A 375 -17.67 19.38 -5.45
C SER A 375 -19.00 19.08 -4.76
N ALA A 376 -19.17 19.53 -3.52
CA ALA A 376 -20.43 19.34 -2.78
C ALA A 376 -21.66 19.87 -3.56
N ALA A 377 -21.49 20.88 -4.41
CA ALA A 377 -22.54 21.38 -5.28
C ALA A 377 -22.87 20.40 -6.43
N GLU A 378 -21.86 19.84 -7.09
CA GLU A 378 -22.05 18.84 -8.16
C GLU A 378 -22.65 17.55 -7.62
N ALA A 379 -22.26 17.14 -6.41
CA ALA A 379 -22.85 16.00 -5.70
C ALA A 379 -24.36 16.18 -5.47
N VAL A 380 -24.80 17.37 -5.07
CA VAL A 380 -26.22 17.70 -4.87
C VAL A 380 -26.99 17.70 -6.19
N ASP A 381 -26.40 18.25 -7.25
CA ASP A 381 -27.01 18.24 -8.59
C ASP A 381 -27.13 16.83 -9.17
N MET A 382 -26.13 15.96 -8.95
CA MET A 382 -26.18 14.55 -9.33
C MET A 382 -27.28 13.80 -8.58
N ALA A 383 -27.36 13.99 -7.25
CA ALA A 383 -28.40 13.40 -6.41
C ALA A 383 -29.82 13.84 -6.86
N ALA A 384 -30.00 15.10 -7.23
CA ALA A 384 -31.27 15.60 -7.75
C ALA A 384 -31.67 14.92 -9.07
N ARG A 385 -30.73 14.72 -9.99
CA ARG A 385 -30.98 14.02 -11.26
C ARG A 385 -31.27 12.54 -11.05
N GLU A 386 -30.57 11.89 -10.14
CA GLU A 386 -30.76 10.48 -9.83
C GLU A 386 -32.14 10.21 -9.22
N MET A 387 -32.62 11.11 -8.36
CA MET A 387 -34.01 11.11 -7.88
C MET A 387 -35.05 11.25 -9.00
N VAL A 388 -34.79 12.12 -9.99
CA VAL A 388 -35.67 12.27 -11.17
C VAL A 388 -35.70 10.98 -12.02
N ASN A 389 -34.60 10.24 -12.04
CA ASN A 389 -34.48 8.96 -12.74
C ASN A 389 -35.00 7.76 -11.92
N GLY A 390 -35.61 7.99 -10.75
CA GLY A 390 -36.18 6.93 -9.90
C GLY A 390 -35.15 6.21 -9.01
N GLY A 391 -34.02 6.83 -8.71
CA GLY A 391 -33.04 6.31 -7.76
C GLY A 391 -33.59 6.19 -6.34
N ASP A 392 -33.03 5.27 -5.56
CA ASP A 392 -33.42 5.04 -4.16
C ASP A 392 -32.99 6.21 -3.25
N PRO A 393 -33.93 6.90 -2.57
CA PRO A 393 -33.61 8.00 -1.66
C PRO A 393 -32.61 7.62 -0.55
N GLN A 394 -32.63 6.37 -0.05
CA GLN A 394 -31.73 5.94 1.03
C GLN A 394 -30.29 5.72 0.53
N ALA A 395 -30.12 5.17 -0.68
CA ALA A 395 -28.82 5.04 -1.31
C ALA A 395 -28.19 6.43 -1.60
N ILE A 396 -28.99 7.34 -2.15
CA ILE A 396 -28.54 8.72 -2.47
C ILE A 396 -28.18 9.48 -1.19
N ALA A 397 -28.94 9.31 -0.11
CA ALA A 397 -28.63 9.91 1.20
C ALA A 397 -27.29 9.42 1.77
N ARG A 398 -27.04 8.10 1.73
CA ARG A 398 -25.76 7.52 2.16
C ARG A 398 -24.59 8.05 1.33
N GLN A 399 -24.79 8.24 0.04
CA GLN A 399 -23.78 8.78 -0.86
C GLN A 399 -23.48 10.26 -0.55
N LEU A 400 -24.50 11.09 -0.34
CA LEU A 400 -24.31 12.50 0.06
C LEU A 400 -23.63 12.63 1.43
N GLN A 401 -23.95 11.74 2.37
CA GLN A 401 -23.32 11.69 3.69
C GLN A 401 -21.85 11.26 3.60
N ALA A 402 -21.53 10.26 2.78
CA ALA A 402 -20.15 9.83 2.54
C ALA A 402 -19.29 10.93 1.88
N MET A 403 -19.91 11.82 1.08
CA MET A 403 -19.26 12.99 0.49
C MET A 403 -19.21 14.21 1.43
N GLY A 404 -19.64 14.07 2.69
CA GLY A 404 -19.59 15.16 3.68
C GLY A 404 -20.58 16.30 3.41
N VAL A 405 -21.62 16.08 2.59
CA VAL A 405 -22.63 17.10 2.30
C VAL A 405 -23.62 17.17 3.46
N PRO A 406 -23.71 18.30 4.19
CA PRO A 406 -24.63 18.42 5.32
C PRO A 406 -26.09 18.30 4.86
N GLN A 407 -26.94 17.68 5.67
CA GLN A 407 -28.34 17.40 5.35
C GLN A 407 -29.15 18.65 4.96
N SER A 408 -28.77 19.82 5.48
CA SER A 408 -29.35 21.12 5.13
C SER A 408 -29.13 21.55 3.67
N LYS A 409 -28.25 20.87 2.95
CA LYS A 409 -27.93 21.11 1.53
C LYS A 409 -28.49 20.02 0.60
N TRP A 410 -29.18 19.02 1.14
CA TRP A 410 -29.74 17.95 0.33
C TRP A 410 -30.94 18.44 -0.49
N PRO A 411 -31.18 17.87 -1.68
CA PRO A 411 -32.38 18.17 -2.46
C PRO A 411 -33.65 17.82 -1.69
N GLU A 412 -34.71 18.61 -1.84
CA GLU A 412 -36.03 18.30 -1.25
C GLU A 412 -36.58 16.95 -1.70
N SER A 413 -36.24 16.53 -2.92
CA SER A 413 -36.60 15.23 -3.47
C SER A 413 -36.02 14.07 -2.69
N VAL A 414 -34.84 14.22 -2.07
CA VAL A 414 -34.20 13.19 -1.24
C VAL A 414 -34.72 13.25 0.20
N THR A 415 -34.92 14.44 0.75
CA THR A 415 -35.31 14.61 2.17
C THR A 415 -36.77 14.24 2.45
N ARG A 416 -37.70 14.56 1.53
CA ARG A 416 -39.13 14.31 1.73
C ARG A 416 -39.48 12.82 1.91
N PRO A 417 -38.98 11.87 1.07
CA PRO A 417 -39.22 10.44 1.26
C PRO A 417 -38.65 9.91 2.59
N LEU A 418 -37.45 10.36 2.98
CA LEU A 418 -36.79 9.92 4.21
C LEU A 418 -37.58 10.33 5.47
N THR A 419 -38.19 11.52 5.46
CA THR A 419 -39.05 11.97 6.56
C THR A 419 -40.42 11.29 6.60
N GLN A 420 -40.92 10.80 5.47
CA GLN A 420 -42.19 10.09 5.39
C GLN A 420 -42.07 8.60 5.73
N SER A 421 -40.90 8.00 5.50
CA SER A 421 -40.64 6.60 5.83
C SER A 421 -40.33 6.35 7.31
N GLY A 422 -40.17 7.42 8.12
CA GLY A 422 -39.90 7.36 9.56
C GLY A 422 -41.10 7.70 10.44
N ARG A 423 -42.33 7.75 9.89
CA ARG A 423 -43.59 7.76 10.61
C ARG A 423 -44.36 6.49 10.29
#